data_AF-A0A1J0P820-F1
#
_entry.id   AF-A0A1J0P820-F1
#
_cell.length_a   1.000
_cell.length_b   1.000
_cell.length_c   1.000
_cell.angle_alpha   90.00
_cell.angle_beta   90.00
_cell.angle_gamma   90.00
#
_symmetry.space_group_name_H-M   'P 1'
#
loop_
_entity.id
_entity.type
_entity.pdbx_description
1 polymer ?
#
loop_
_entity_poly.entity_id
_entity_poly.type
_entity_poly.pdbx_seq_one_letter_code
_entity_poly.pdbx_strand_id
1 'polypeptide(L)' 'MTFLGTLDELKVLVDSLDGQGHWEHKGQFEMFIFGGPDTNLRLNWWPKSGELTLVGDPAERVGVSASLQRLLAAR' A
#
# COMPACT_ATOMS: atom_id res chain seq x y z
N MET A 1 8.48 0.60 -4.97
CA MET A 1 8.57 2.02 -4.55
C MET A 1 9.24 2.07 -3.19
N THR A 2 9.61 3.25 -2.69
CA THR A 2 10.23 3.38 -1.36
C THR A 2 9.49 4.43 -0.54
N PHE A 3 9.26 4.13 0.74
CA PHE A 3 8.65 5.02 1.73
C PHE A 3 9.40 4.88 3.05
N LEU A 4 10.03 5.98 3.48
CA LEU A 4 10.87 6.07 4.68
C LEU A 4 10.15 6.82 5.81
N GLY A 5 8.89 6.46 6.07
CA GLY A 5 8.07 7.02 7.15
C GLY A 5 7.71 5.99 8.22
N THR A 6 6.73 6.33 9.04
CA THR A 6 6.16 5.43 10.05
C THR A 6 4.94 4.67 9.49
N LEU A 7 4.52 3.60 10.17
CA LEU A 7 3.30 2.88 9.81
C LEU A 7 2.07 3.79 9.82
N ASP A 8 1.96 4.68 10.80
CA ASP A 8 0.81 5.56 10.93
C ASP A 8 0.74 6.58 9.78
N GLU A 9 1.88 7.10 9.35
CA GLU A 9 1.95 7.94 8.16
C GLU A 9 1.57 7.17 6.89
N LEU A 10 2.00 5.91 6.76
CA LEU A 10 1.61 5.06 5.64
C LEU A 10 0.11 4.77 5.64
N LYS A 11 -0.49 4.53 6.81
CA LYS A 11 -1.93 4.32 6.96
C LYS A 11 -2.72 5.53 6.45
N VAL A 12 -2.34 6.74 6.87
CA VAL A 12 -2.97 7.98 6.38
C VAL A 12 -2.88 8.12 4.86
N LEU A 13 -1.73 7.74 4.26
CA LEU A 13 -1.57 7.75 2.81
C LEU A 13 -2.47 6.73 2.11
N VAL A 14 -2.57 5.52 2.66
CA VAL A 14 -3.43 4.46 2.10
C VAL A 14 -4.92 4.81 2.26
N ASP A 15 -5.32 5.42 3.37
CA ASP A 15 -6.68 5.90 3.58
C ASP A 15 -7.07 6.96 2.52
N SER A 16 -6.09 7.73 2.02
CA SER A 16 -6.29 8.70 0.94
C SER A 16 -6.46 8.05 -0.46
N LEU A 17 -6.23 6.74 -0.59
CA LEU A 17 -6.43 6.00 -1.84
C LEU A 17 -7.87 5.48 -2.01
N ASP A 18 -8.81 5.93 -1.17
CA ASP A 18 -10.21 5.50 -1.14
C ASP A 18 -10.36 3.97 -0.91
N GLY A 19 -9.31 3.36 -0.35
CA GLY A 19 -9.20 1.92 -0.17
C GLY A 19 -9.93 1.48 1.08
N GLN A 20 -11.16 0.99 0.93
CA GLN A 20 -11.68 0.04 1.90
C GLN A 20 -10.71 -1.13 2.02
N GLY A 21 -10.49 -1.66 3.22
CA GLY A 21 -9.52 -2.73 3.45
C GLY A 21 -9.10 -2.83 4.91
N HIS A 22 -8.06 -3.62 5.17
CA HIS A 22 -7.51 -3.77 6.51
C HIS A 22 -6.01 -4.04 6.50
N TRP A 23 -5.37 -3.70 7.61
CA TRP A 23 -3.95 -3.94 7.84
C TRP A 23 -3.72 -5.26 8.57
N GLU A 24 -2.68 -5.98 8.16
CA GLU A 24 -2.17 -7.18 8.81
C GLU A 24 -0.67 -7.05 9.06
N HIS A 25 -0.27 -7.30 10.31
CA HIS A 25 1.13 -7.40 10.68
C HIS A 25 1.67 -8.80 10.34
N LYS A 26 2.79 -8.87 9.60
CA LYS A 26 3.42 -10.13 9.16
C LYS A 26 4.84 -10.29 9.70
N GLY A 27 5.12 -9.72 10.87
CA GLY A 27 6.42 -9.78 11.54
C GLY A 27 7.42 -8.80 10.93
N GLN A 28 7.91 -9.10 9.73
CA GLN A 28 8.95 -8.29 9.08
C GLN A 28 8.41 -7.16 8.21
N PHE A 29 7.12 -7.20 7.89
CA PHE A 29 6.45 -6.23 7.05
C PHE A 29 5.00 -6.04 7.49
N GLU A 30 4.43 -4.92 7.06
CA GLU A 30 3.02 -4.60 7.17
C GLU A 30 2.36 -4.83 5.83
N MET A 31 1.15 -5.39 5.85
CA MET A 31 0.40 -5.68 4.64
C MET A 31 -0.98 -5.03 4.73
N PHE A 32 -1.31 -4.20 3.76
CA PHE A 32 -2.69 -3.75 3.57
C PHE A 32 -3.37 -4.65 2.53
N ILE A 33 -4.51 -5.22 2.90
CA ILE A 33 -5.38 -5.97 1.99
C ILE A 33 -6.49 -5.03 1.55
N PHE A 34 -6.60 -4.80 0.24
CA PHE A 34 -7.69 -4.01 -0.33
C PHE A 34 -9.00 -4.80 -0.24
N GLY A 35 -10.08 -4.12 0.09
CA GLY A 35 -11.42 -4.65 0.21
C GLY A 35 -12.20 -4.55 -1.10
N GLY A 36 -12.95 -5.60 -1.41
CA GLY A 36 -13.79 -5.69 -2.61
C GLY A 36 -14.07 -7.17 -2.92
N PRO A 37 -15.22 -7.49 -3.55
CA PRO A 37 -15.60 -8.88 -3.79
C PRO A 37 -14.65 -9.63 -4.74
N ASP A 38 -13.96 -8.92 -5.64
CA ASP A 38 -13.15 -9.53 -6.70
C ASP A 38 -11.68 -9.07 -6.71
N THR A 39 -11.25 -8.26 -5.73
CA THR A 39 -9.85 -7.78 -5.67
C THR A 39 -8.97 -8.74 -4.89
N ASN A 40 -7.77 -9.00 -5.41
CA ASN A 40 -6.70 -9.68 -4.69
C ASN A 40 -5.52 -8.75 -4.38
N LEU A 41 -5.74 -7.44 -4.53
CA LEU A 41 -4.71 -6.42 -4.40
C LEU A 41 -4.22 -6.33 -2.95
N ARG A 42 -2.89 -6.23 -2.79
CA ARG A 42 -2.26 -6.03 -1.48
C ARG A 42 -1.09 -5.08 -1.61
N LEU A 43 -0.88 -4.25 -0.60
CA LEU A 43 0.30 -3.40 -0.45
C LEU A 43 1.16 -3.94 0.69
N ASN A 44 2.38 -4.34 0.38
CA ASN A 44 3.36 -4.77 1.37
C ASN A 44 4.37 -3.65 1.63
N TRP A 45 4.70 -3.43 2.90
CA TRP A 45 5.68 -2.44 3.33
C TRP A 45 6.66 -3.01 4.34
N TRP A 46 7.96 -2.90 4.06
CA TRP A 46 9.03 -3.32 4.98
C TRP A 46 9.61 -2.10 5.70
N PRO A 47 9.38 -1.92 7.02
CA PRO A 47 9.83 -0.72 7.75
C PRO A 47 11.35 -0.56 7.76
N LYS A 48 12.11 -1.66 7.73
CA LYS A 48 13.58 -1.63 7.78
C LYS A 48 14.23 -1.07 6.52
N SER A 49 13.64 -1.31 5.35
CA SER A 49 14.16 -0.86 4.06
C SER A 49 13.33 0.28 3.45
N GLY A 50 12.12 0.48 3.94
CA GLY A 50 11.12 1.35 3.33
C GLY A 50 10.52 0.78 2.04
N GLU A 51 10.82 -0.47 1.67
CA GLU A 51 10.32 -1.05 0.42
C GLU A 51 8.79 -1.15 0.44
N LEU A 52 8.16 -0.62 -0.61
CA LEU A 52 6.73 -0.72 -0.88
C LEU A 52 6.49 -1.47 -2.18
N THR A 53 5.72 -2.56 -2.09
CA THR A 53 5.39 -3.42 -3.22
C THR A 53 3.90 -3.67 -3.28
N LEU A 54 3.31 -3.38 -4.45
CA LEU A 54 1.93 -3.69 -4.76
C LEU A 54 1.86 -5.03 -5.49
N VAL A 55 1.09 -5.97 -4.94
CA VAL A 55 0.90 -7.33 -5.47
C VAL A 55 -0.58 -7.58 -5.75
N GLY A 56 -0.89 -8.46 -6.70
CA GLY A 56 -2.25 -8.72 -7.15
C GLY A 56 -2.37 -8.64 -8.67
N ASP A 57 -3.60 -8.54 -9.17
CA ASP A 57 -3.91 -8.46 -10.59
C ASP A 57 -3.13 -7.30 -11.26
N PRO A 58 -2.37 -7.56 -12.34
CA PRO A 58 -1.67 -6.52 -13.08
C PRO A 58 -2.55 -5.34 -13.52
N ALA A 59 -3.79 -5.58 -13.94
CA ALA A 59 -4.70 -4.53 -14.41
C ALA A 59 -5.12 -3.59 -13.27
N GLU A 60 -5.42 -4.14 -12.08
CA GLU A 60 -5.74 -3.34 -10.89
C GLU A 60 -4.52 -2.56 -10.37
N ARG A 61 -3.33 -3.16 -10.46
CA ARG A 61 -2.09 -2.55 -9.97
C ARG A 61 -1.73 -1.25 -10.66
N VAL A 62 -2.05 -1.08 -11.94
CA VAL A 62 -1.63 0.10 -12.73
C VAL A 62 -2.21 1.39 -12.13
N GLY A 63 -3.53 1.40 -11.88
CA GLY A 63 -4.22 2.58 -11.34
C GLY A 63 -3.75 2.93 -9.93
N VAL A 64 -3.72 1.93 -9.05
CA VAL A 64 -3.33 2.12 -7.64
C VAL A 64 -1.85 2.48 -7.52
N SER A 65 -0.96 1.86 -8.31
CA SER A 65 0.46 2.23 -8.31
C SER A 65 0.67 3.68 -8.74
N ALA A 66 -0.02 4.14 -9.79
CA ALA A 66 0.10 5.52 -10.24
C ALA A 66 -0.43 6.54 -9.21
N SER A 67 -1.51 6.21 -8.49
CA SER A 67 -2.02 7.05 -7.40
C SER A 67 -1.07 7.05 -6.20
N LEU A 68 -0.57 5.89 -5.79
CA LEU A 68 0.38 5.78 -4.68
C LEU A 68 1.70 6.51 -4.97
N GLN A 69 2.23 6.41 -6.20
CA GLN A 69 3.41 7.19 -6.62
C GLN A 69 3.19 8.69 -6.51
N ARG A 70 2.01 9.19 -6.93
CA ARG A 70 1.68 10.62 -6.82
C ARG A 70 1.58 11.07 -5.36
N LEU A 71 0.93 10.29 -4.50
CA LEU A 71 0.84 10.60 -3.07
C LEU A 71 2.21 10.61 -2.40
N LEU A 72 3.08 9.65 -2.74
CA LEU A 72 4.44 9.58 -2.22
C LEU A 72 5.32 10.76 -2.69
N ALA A 73 5.12 11.25 -3.91
CA ALA A 73 5.86 12.38 -4.47
C ALA A 73 5.39 13.75 -3.98
N ALA A 74 4.15 13.85 -3.46
CA ALA A 74 3.58 15.08 -2.91
C ALA A 74 3.96 15.32 -1.44
N ARG A 75 4.82 14.47 -0.88
CA ARG A 75 5.27 14.47 0.51
C ARG A 75 6.63 15.15 0.64
#